data_AF-A0A521ZJP6-F1
#
_entry.id   AF-A0A521ZJP6-F1
#
_cell.length_a   1.000
_cell.length_b   1.000
_cell.length_c   1.000
_cell.angle_alpha   90.00
_cell.angle_beta   90.00
_cell.angle_gamma   90.00
#
_symmetry.space_group_name_H-M   'P 1'
#
loop_
_entity.id
_entity.type
_entity.pdbx_description
1 polymer ?
#
loop_
_entity_poly.entity_id
_entity_poly.type
_entity_poly.pdbx_seq_one_letter_code
_entity_poly.pdbx_strand_id
1 'polypeptide(L)'
;RLEFELPATPVGQWIPWRLLINASGNGFMWLNGHDIGKHWEAGPQREFYLPECWLNFGGKNVLALGLRQTINGATLKAAEVSPYPDAAELIPVKHAQ
;
A
#
# COMPACT_ATOMS: atom_id res chain seq x y z
N ARG A 1 3.12 7.65 10.70
CA ARG A 1 3.89 7.50 9.44
C ARG A 1 4.59 6.16 9.51
N LEU A 2 4.53 5.37 8.45
CA LEU A 2 5.19 4.07 8.32
C LEU A 2 6.19 4.18 7.17
N GLU A 3 7.37 3.61 7.35
CA GLU A 3 8.41 3.56 6.32
C GLU A 3 8.65 2.09 5.95
N PHE A 4 8.82 1.82 4.66
CA PHE A 4 9.05 0.47 4.16
C PHE A 4 9.88 0.49 2.88
N GLU A 5 10.51 -0.64 2.59
CA GLU A 5 11.21 -0.89 1.33
C GLU A 5 10.58 -2.12 0.68
N LEU A 6 10.51 -2.10 -0.65
CA LEU A 6 9.99 -3.24 -1.41
C LEU A 6 11.11 -4.26 -1.62
N PRO A 7 10.83 -5.58 -1.50
CA PRO A 7 11.77 -6.60 -1.91
C PRO A 7 12.07 -6.52 -3.40
N ALA A 8 13.17 -7.14 -3.83
CA ALA A 8 13.50 -7.24 -5.24
C ALA A 8 12.40 -7.98 -6.01
N THR A 9 11.91 -7.38 -7.09
CA THR A 9 10.90 -8.01 -7.95
C THR A 9 11.55 -9.14 -8.76
N PRO A 10 10.96 -10.36 -8.77
CA PRO A 10 11.44 -11.44 -9.62
C PRO A 10 11.47 -11.06 -11.10
N VAL A 11 12.50 -11.51 -11.82
CA VAL A 11 12.62 -11.26 -13.27
C VAL A 11 11.46 -11.93 -14.02
N GLY A 12 10.83 -11.16 -14.92
CA GLY A 12 9.74 -11.66 -15.76
C GLY A 12 8.37 -11.66 -15.10
N GLN A 13 8.21 -11.03 -13.93
CA GLN A 13 6.91 -10.89 -13.27
C GLN A 13 6.58 -9.42 -13.01
N TRP A 14 5.35 -9.04 -13.34
CA TRP A 14 4.72 -7.82 -12.86
C TRP A 14 3.84 -8.16 -11.67
N ILE A 15 3.99 -7.43 -10.55
CA ILE A 15 3.21 -7.71 -9.35
C ILE A 15 2.70 -6.40 -8.75
N PRO A 16 1.38 -6.14 -8.78
CA PRO A 16 0.81 -4.98 -8.11
C PRO A 16 0.92 -5.10 -6.59
N TRP A 17 0.89 -3.97 -5.90
CA TRP A 17 1.06 -3.89 -4.45
C TRP A 17 -0.20 -3.39 -3.76
N ARG A 18 -0.41 -3.84 -2.52
CA ARG A 18 -1.50 -3.38 -1.66
C ARG A 18 -1.02 -3.07 -0.24
N LEU A 19 -1.80 -2.25 0.44
CA LEU A 19 -1.78 -2.05 1.88
C LEU A 19 -3.03 -2.69 2.48
N LEU A 20 -2.84 -3.67 3.36
CA LEU A 20 -3.86 -4.18 4.28
C LEU A 20 -3.76 -3.41 5.59
N ILE A 21 -4.87 -2.88 6.09
CA ILE A 21 -4.88 -2.03 7.28
C ILE A 21 -5.98 -2.42 8.26
N ASN A 22 -5.63 -2.40 9.54
CA ASN A 22 -6.55 -2.44 10.67
C ASN A 22 -6.29 -1.22 11.56
N ALA A 23 -7.20 -0.25 11.55
CA ALA A 23 -7.12 0.95 12.38
C ALA A 23 -8.50 1.37 12.91
N SER A 24 -8.52 2.07 14.04
CA SER A 24 -9.68 2.86 14.47
C SER A 24 -9.55 4.31 14.01
N GLY A 25 -10.65 5.06 14.03
CA GLY A 25 -10.67 6.42 13.53
C GLY A 25 -10.87 6.49 12.02
N ASN A 26 -11.04 7.73 11.57
CA ASN A 26 -11.44 8.01 10.20
C ASN A 26 -10.54 9.06 9.56
N GLY A 27 -10.20 8.90 8.30
CA GLY A 27 -9.46 9.94 7.60
C GLY A 27 -8.87 9.46 6.29
N PHE A 28 -7.68 9.95 5.99
CA PHE A 28 -7.07 9.83 4.68
C PHE A 28 -5.70 9.17 4.79
N MET A 29 -5.28 8.55 3.70
CA MET A 29 -4.00 7.89 3.59
C MET A 29 -3.24 8.37 2.37
N TRP A 30 -1.92 8.44 2.49
CA TRP A 30 -1.05 8.86 1.41
C TRP A 30 0.12 7.91 1.24
N LEU A 31 0.47 7.64 -0.01
CA LEU A 31 1.68 6.95 -0.42
C LEU A 31 2.65 7.98 -1.02
N ASN A 32 3.82 8.16 -0.41
CA ASN A 32 4.84 9.10 -0.88
C ASN A 32 4.31 10.52 -1.18
N GLY A 33 3.29 10.96 -0.43
CA GLY A 33 2.64 12.27 -0.59
C GLY A 33 1.40 12.28 -1.50
N HIS A 34 1.11 11.18 -2.22
CA HIS A 34 -0.08 11.04 -3.07
C HIS A 34 -1.24 10.40 -2.30
N ASP A 35 -2.44 10.98 -2.37
CA ASP A 35 -3.63 10.44 -1.71
C ASP A 35 -4.05 9.12 -2.36
N ILE A 36 -4.15 8.05 -1.54
CA ILE A 36 -4.55 6.70 -1.97
C ILE A 36 -5.96 6.34 -1.50
N GLY A 37 -6.63 7.22 -0.76
CA GLY A 37 -8.03 7.07 -0.39
C GLY A 37 -8.34 7.31 1.09
N LYS A 38 -9.61 7.07 1.42
CA LYS A 38 -10.18 7.30 2.75
C LYS A 38 -10.28 6.01 3.53
N HIS A 39 -9.80 6.02 4.77
CA HIS A 39 -10.07 5.00 5.76
C HIS A 39 -11.26 5.42 6.62
N TRP A 40 -12.30 4.58 6.68
CA TRP A 40 -13.36 4.68 7.68
C TRP A 40 -13.35 3.45 8.57
N GLU A 41 -13.37 3.66 9.88
CA GLU A 41 -13.46 2.61 10.87
C GLU A 41 -14.70 1.72 10.66
N ALA A 42 -15.81 2.30 10.21
CA ALA A 42 -17.02 1.53 9.88
C ALA A 42 -16.79 0.50 8.74
N GLY A 43 -15.79 0.73 7.88
CA GLY A 43 -15.51 -0.14 6.73
C GLY A 43 -16.46 0.09 5.55
N PRO A 44 -16.55 -0.87 4.60
CA PRO A 44 -15.92 -2.20 4.62
C PRO A 44 -14.45 -2.20 4.17
N GLN A 45 -13.95 -1.11 3.56
CA GLN A 45 -12.62 -1.09 2.97
C GLN A 45 -11.52 -1.23 4.04
N ARG A 46 -10.68 -2.26 3.86
CA ARG A 46 -9.46 -2.55 4.67
C ARG A 46 -8.22 -2.72 3.82
N GLU A 47 -8.38 -2.58 2.52
CA GLU A 47 -7.33 -2.77 1.54
C GLU A 47 -7.26 -1.58 0.61
N PHE A 48 -6.04 -1.17 0.29
CA PHE A 48 -5.75 -0.04 -0.58
C PHE A 48 -4.69 -0.45 -1.59
N TYR A 49 -5.04 -0.32 -2.87
CA TYR A 49 -4.07 -0.47 -3.95
C TYR A 49 -2.96 0.57 -3.81
N LEU A 50 -1.72 0.16 -4.06
CA LEU A 50 -0.54 1.02 -4.06
C LEU A 50 -0.06 1.18 -5.51
N PRO A 51 -0.34 2.33 -6.15
CA PRO A 51 0.04 2.55 -7.54
C PRO A 51 1.56 2.55 -7.71
N GLU A 52 2.05 1.75 -8.66
CA GLU A 52 3.48 1.59 -8.92
C GLU A 52 4.17 2.88 -9.35
N CYS A 53 3.46 3.77 -10.06
CA CYS A 53 4.00 5.06 -10.45
C CYS A 53 4.33 5.99 -9.27
N TRP A 54 3.84 5.67 -8.07
CA TRP A 54 4.15 6.38 -6.83
C TRP A 54 5.09 5.59 -5.91
N LEU A 55 5.43 4.33 -6.25
CA LEU A 55 6.35 3.51 -5.48
C LEU A 55 7.80 3.74 -5.91
N ASN A 56 8.67 3.83 -4.92
CA ASN A 56 10.12 3.84 -5.11
C ASN A 56 10.64 2.40 -5.05
N PHE A 57 10.81 1.76 -6.20
CA PHE A 57 11.45 0.45 -6.28
C PHE A 57 12.96 0.57 -6.01
N GLY A 58 13.48 -0.24 -5.09
CA GLY A 58 14.88 -0.15 -4.64
C GLY A 58 15.17 1.04 -3.72
N GLY A 59 14.15 1.68 -3.17
CA GLY A 59 14.30 2.81 -2.25
C GLY A 59 13.21 2.87 -1.19
N LYS A 60 13.29 3.89 -0.35
CA LYS A 60 12.36 4.10 0.75
C LYS A 60 10.99 4.58 0.27
N ASN A 61 9.96 3.96 0.80
CA ASN A 61 8.57 4.37 0.66
C ASN A 61 7.97 4.79 2.00
N VAL A 62 6.95 5.64 1.93
CA VAL A 62 6.31 6.24 3.10
C VAL A 62 4.79 6.13 2.96
N LEU A 63 4.16 5.52 3.95
CA LEU A 63 2.72 5.61 4.17
C LEU A 63 2.43 6.60 5.29
N ALA A 64 1.64 7.62 4.98
CA ALA A 64 1.11 8.57 5.95
C ALA A 64 -0.38 8.33 6.17
N LEU A 65 -0.82 8.41 7.43
CA LEU A 65 -2.21 8.26 7.82
C LEU A 65 -2.59 9.45 8.69
N GLY A 66 -3.66 10.13 8.31
CA GLY A 66 -4.22 11.25 9.05
C GLY A 66 -5.59 10.83 9.58
N LEU A 67 -5.63 10.26 10.79
CA LEU A 67 -6.85 9.71 11.39
C LEU A 67 -7.45 10.67 12.42
N ARG A 68 -8.70 11.08 12.19
CA ARG A 68 -9.56 11.73 13.18
C ARG A 68 -10.11 10.68 14.14
N GLN A 69 -10.07 11.00 15.43
CA GLN A 69 -10.60 10.15 16.49
C GLN A 69 -12.12 9.94 16.37
N THR A 70 -12.55 8.71 16.66
CA THR A 70 -13.94 8.30 16.88
C THR A 70 -14.13 7.94 18.36
N ILE A 71 -15.28 7.35 18.71
CA ILE A 71 -15.50 6.76 20.04
C ILE A 71 -14.47 5.68 20.39
N ASN A 72 -13.86 5.05 19.39
CA ASN A 72 -12.83 4.01 19.56
C ASN A 72 -11.39 4.57 19.40
N GLY A 73 -11.24 5.90 19.42
CA GLY A 73 -9.96 6.59 19.27
C GLY A 73 -9.48 6.68 17.81
N ALA A 74 -8.16 6.81 17.64
CA ALA A 74 -7.49 6.82 16.34
C ALA A 74 -6.16 6.08 16.45
N THR A 75 -6.23 4.75 16.42
CA THR A 75 -5.08 3.87 16.66
C THR A 75 -4.89 2.94 15.48
N LEU A 76 -3.67 2.90 14.95
CA LEU A 76 -3.25 1.87 14.01
C LEU A 76 -2.96 0.57 14.76
N LYS A 77 -3.72 -0.49 14.48
CA LYS A 77 -3.56 -1.81 15.12
C LYS A 77 -2.64 -2.71 14.30
N ALA A 78 -2.78 -2.68 12.97
CA ALA A 78 -1.90 -3.41 12.06
C ALA A 78 -1.88 -2.73 10.67
N ALA A 79 -0.74 -2.86 9.99
CA ALA A 79 -0.56 -2.48 8.60
C ALA A 79 0.41 -3.48 7.95
N GLU A 80 0.05 -3.98 6.78
CA GLU A 80 0.87 -4.89 6.00
C GLU A 80 0.91 -4.39 4.56
N VAL A 81 2.12 -4.21 4.02
CA VAL A 81 2.34 -4.03 2.59
C VAL A 81 2.66 -5.39 2.01
N SER A 82 1.84 -5.86 1.06
CA SER A 82 2.05 -7.14 0.40
C SER A 82 1.77 -7.06 -1.10
N PRO A 83 2.37 -7.96 -1.89
CA PRO A 83 2.00 -8.11 -3.29
C PRO A 83 0.54 -8.55 -3.41
N TYR A 84 -0.07 -8.25 -4.55
CA TYR A 84 -1.41 -8.70 -4.92
C TYR A 84 -1.26 -9.89 -5.90
N PRO A 85 -1.07 -11.13 -5.40
CA PRO A 85 -0.67 -12.27 -6.23
C PRO A 85 -1.72 -12.61 -7.30
N ASP A 86 -3.01 -12.40 -7.00
CA ASP A 86 -4.11 -12.73 -7.90
C ASP A 86 -4.17 -11.82 -9.15
N ALA A 87 -3.43 -10.70 -9.13
CA ALA A 87 -3.30 -9.78 -10.25
C ALA A 87 -1.86 -9.72 -10.79
N ALA A 88 -1.02 -10.69 -10.42
CA ALA A 88 0.32 -10.80 -10.97
C ALA A 88 0.29 -11.29 -12.42
N GLU A 89 1.08 -10.65 -13.29
CA GLU A 89 1.18 -11.01 -14.70
C GLU A 89 2.60 -11.46 -15.04
N LEU A 90 2.72 -12.43 -15.94
CA LEU A 90 4.01 -12.81 -16.51
C LEU A 90 4.38 -11.81 -17.61
N ILE A 91 5.49 -11.09 -17.43
CA ILE A 91 6.04 -10.23 -18.47
C ILE A 91 7.00 -11.07 -19.32
N PRO A 92 6.82 -11.13 -20.65
CA PRO A 92 7.80 -11.73 -21.53
C PRO A 92 9.16 -11.07 -21.32
N VAL A 93 10.16 -11.84 -20.90
CA VAL A 93 11.54 -11.35 -20.81
C VAL A 93 11.97 -11.07 -22.25
N LYS A 94 12.09 -9.79 -22.61
CA LYS A 94 12.69 -9.44 -23.90
C LYS A 94 14.13 -9.92 -23.85
N HIS A 95 14.44 -10.96 -24.62
CA HIS A 95 15.82 -11.28 -24.95
C HIS A 95 16.40 -10.02 -25.60
N ALA A 96 17.34 -9.36 -24.91
CA ALA A 96 18.17 -8.36 -25.55
C ALA A 96 18.88 -9.06 -26.71
N GLN A 97 18.57 -8.64 -27.94
CA GLN A 97 19.37 -8.96 -29.11
C GLN A 97 20.72 -8.25 -29.02
#